data_AF-A0A0N0BFY2-F1
#
_entry.id   AF-A0A0N0BFY2-F1
#
_cell.length_a   1.000
_cell.length_b   1.000
_cell.length_c   1.000
_cell.angle_alpha   90.00
_cell.angle_beta   90.00
_cell.angle_gamma   90.00
#
_symmetry.space_group_name_H-M   'P 1'
#
loop_
_entity.id
_entity.type
_entity.pdbx_description
1 polymer ?
#
loop_
_entity_poly.entity_id
_entity_poly.type
_entity_poly.pdbx_seq_one_letter_code
_entity_poly.pdbx_strand_id
1 'polypeptide(L)'
;MPLENLEEEGLEKNPNLELAQTKFLLSLPEHKDDPFLKNKLLDAIKAENMAPFYEEVCKDLSWSVDETLLAAMKAKNMEQLKKLDDTIEDAEKNLGEMEVREANLKKSEHLCRIDHDHVTRNIEKAKSLIEEGGDWDRRNRLKVYQGTYCIAVRDFKEAANFFLDTISTFTSYELMDYNTFVRYTVYLSMISLPRNELRDKIIKIKGSEILEVLHSNPDVKDYLFSLYNCQYADFFKNLAHVEGLLRRDYLIFPHYRYYVREMRILAYTQLLESYRSLTLQYMAEAFGVTVEYIDQELSRFIAAGRLHCKVDRVGGVVETNRPDSKNWQYQAMVKQGDLLLNRVQKLSRVINI
;
A
#
# COMPACT_ATOMS: atom_id res chain seq x y z
N MET A 1 8.07 4.05 -31.26
CA MET A 1 7.09 2.96 -31.11
C MET A 1 6.29 3.29 -29.87
N PRO A 2 4.95 3.20 -29.88
CA PRO A 2 4.20 3.32 -28.62
C PRO A 2 4.79 2.30 -27.64
N LEU A 3 4.88 2.64 -26.34
CA LEU A 3 5.16 1.66 -25.29
C LEU A 3 4.31 0.43 -25.62
N GLU A 4 4.96 -0.69 -25.88
CA GLU A 4 4.28 -1.95 -26.19
C GLU A 4 3.16 -2.12 -25.15
N ASN A 5 1.96 -2.45 -25.61
CA ASN A 5 0.76 -2.60 -24.79
C ASN A 5 0.94 -3.80 -23.85
N LEU A 6 1.83 -3.66 -22.86
CA LEU A 6 2.17 -4.65 -21.84
C LEU A 6 0.96 -4.98 -20.95
N GLU A 7 -0.10 -4.17 -21.04
CA GLU A 7 -1.42 -4.47 -20.46
C GLU A 7 -2.02 -5.78 -21.00
N GLU A 8 -1.65 -6.21 -22.21
CA GLU A 8 -2.14 -7.47 -22.83
C GLU A 8 -1.41 -8.72 -22.31
N GLU A 9 -0.28 -8.57 -21.60
CA GLU A 9 0.50 -9.69 -21.01
C GLU A 9 0.16 -9.97 -19.53
N GLY A 10 -0.76 -9.21 -18.93
CA GLY A 10 -1.23 -9.46 -17.55
C GLY A 10 -2.09 -10.72 -17.44
N LEU A 11 -2.10 -11.41 -16.28
CA LEU A 11 -3.13 -12.44 -16.07
C LEU A 11 -4.49 -11.77 -15.95
N GLU A 12 -5.53 -12.58 -15.98
CA GLU A 12 -6.88 -12.11 -15.70
C GLU A 12 -6.94 -11.38 -14.34
N LYS A 13 -7.63 -10.24 -14.30
CA LYS A 13 -7.80 -9.38 -13.10
C LYS A 13 -8.70 -10.07 -12.06
N ASN A 14 -8.20 -11.14 -11.43
CA ASN A 14 -8.92 -11.96 -10.46
C ASN A 14 -8.17 -12.00 -9.12
N PRO A 15 -8.61 -11.30 -8.05
CA PRO A 15 -9.79 -10.43 -7.93
C PRO A 15 -9.57 -9.01 -8.49
N ASN A 16 -10.61 -8.41 -9.05
CA ASN A 16 -10.53 -7.08 -9.64
C ASN A 16 -10.46 -5.99 -8.55
N LEU A 17 -9.24 -5.48 -8.30
CA LEU A 17 -8.99 -4.44 -7.29
C LEU A 17 -9.65 -3.09 -7.61
N GLU A 18 -9.99 -2.81 -8.87
CA GLU A 18 -10.73 -1.60 -9.24
C GLU A 18 -12.16 -1.62 -8.67
N LEU A 19 -12.76 -2.81 -8.54
CA LEU A 19 -14.07 -2.98 -7.91
C LEU A 19 -14.00 -2.75 -6.41
N ALA A 20 -12.93 -3.20 -5.76
CA ALA A 20 -12.68 -2.91 -4.36
C ALA A 20 -12.49 -1.40 -4.11
N GLN A 21 -11.73 -0.72 -4.99
CA GLN A 21 -11.53 0.73 -4.93
C GLN A 21 -12.85 1.50 -5.12
N THR A 22 -13.68 1.12 -6.10
CA THR A 22 -14.98 1.78 -6.32
C THR A 22 -15.97 1.53 -5.17
N LYS A 23 -16.01 0.30 -4.62
CA LYS A 23 -16.76 -0.02 -3.40
C LYS A 23 -16.32 0.86 -2.23
N PHE A 24 -15.01 1.02 -2.05
CA PHE A 24 -14.45 1.86 -1.00
C PHE A 24 -14.81 3.34 -1.18
N LEU A 25 -14.69 3.89 -2.39
CA LEU A 25 -15.08 5.27 -2.67
C LEU A 25 -16.56 5.53 -2.33
N LEU A 26 -17.46 4.62 -2.70
CA LEU A 26 -18.89 4.72 -2.38
C LEU A 26 -19.19 4.63 -0.87
N SER A 27 -18.30 4.04 -0.08
CA SER A 27 -18.42 4.02 1.39
C SER A 27 -18.09 5.38 2.03
N LEU A 28 -17.30 6.21 1.35
CA LEU A 28 -16.94 7.54 1.84
C LEU A 28 -18.15 8.48 1.75
N PRO A 29 -18.38 9.34 2.76
CA PRO A 29 -19.52 10.26 2.77
C PRO A 29 -19.48 11.27 1.62
N GLU A 30 -18.30 11.54 1.06
CA GLU A 30 -18.09 12.51 -0.03
C GLU A 30 -18.60 12.00 -1.39
N HIS A 31 -18.64 10.68 -1.59
CA HIS A 31 -18.93 10.03 -2.88
C HIS A 31 -20.12 9.05 -2.81
N LYS A 32 -20.83 9.03 -1.69
CA LYS A 32 -21.88 8.04 -1.40
C LYS A 32 -23.04 8.06 -2.41
N ASP A 33 -23.36 9.23 -2.94
CA ASP A 33 -24.49 9.45 -3.84
C ASP A 33 -24.08 9.56 -5.31
N ASP A 34 -22.81 9.31 -5.65
CA ASP A 34 -22.33 9.45 -7.04
C ASP A 34 -22.92 8.37 -7.96
N PRO A 35 -23.83 8.72 -8.89
CA PRO A 35 -24.54 7.75 -9.72
C PRO A 35 -23.62 7.06 -10.72
N PHE A 36 -22.54 7.74 -11.14
CA PHE A 36 -21.55 7.19 -12.06
C PHE A 36 -20.77 6.03 -11.45
N LEU A 37 -20.31 6.17 -10.20
CA LEU A 37 -19.57 5.12 -9.50
C LEU A 37 -20.48 3.93 -9.18
N LYS A 38 -21.73 4.20 -8.81
CA LYS A 38 -22.74 3.16 -8.59
C LYS A 38 -23.02 2.36 -9.86
N ASN A 39 -23.22 3.03 -11.00
CA ASN A 39 -23.45 2.35 -12.27
C ASN A 39 -22.22 1.55 -12.71
N LYS A 40 -21.02 2.14 -12.61
CA LYS A 40 -19.76 1.44 -12.92
C LYS A 40 -19.61 0.13 -12.12
N LEU A 41 -19.92 0.17 -10.82
CA LEU A 41 -19.85 -1.00 -9.96
C LEU A 41 -20.95 -2.04 -10.28
N LEU A 42 -22.19 -1.60 -10.50
CA LEU A 42 -23.30 -2.50 -10.86
C LEU A 42 -23.13 -3.14 -12.24
N ASP A 43 -22.62 -2.41 -13.23
CA ASP A 43 -22.37 -2.92 -14.57
C ASP A 43 -21.28 -3.98 -14.56
N ALA A 44 -20.21 -3.77 -13.79
CA ALA A 44 -19.16 -4.78 -13.60
C ALA A 44 -19.68 -6.04 -12.89
N ILE A 45 -20.46 -5.89 -11.82
CA ILE A 45 -21.09 -7.02 -11.12
C ILE A 45 -22.01 -7.82 -12.05
N LYS A 46 -22.77 -7.14 -12.92
CA LYS A 46 -23.65 -7.77 -13.92
C LYS A 46 -22.87 -8.48 -15.03
N ALA A 47 -21.77 -7.89 -15.48
CA ALA A 47 -20.92 -8.50 -16.50
C ALA A 47 -20.29 -9.82 -16.01
N GLU A 48 -19.80 -9.83 -14.77
CA GLU A 48 -19.03 -10.95 -14.22
C GLU A 48 -19.85 -11.91 -13.34
N ASN A 49 -21.14 -11.62 -13.12
CA ASN A 49 -22.08 -12.41 -12.28
C ASN A 49 -21.55 -12.68 -10.85
N MET A 50 -20.94 -11.68 -10.21
CA MET A 50 -20.36 -11.79 -8.88
C MET A 50 -21.43 -11.75 -7.76
N ALA A 51 -22.18 -12.84 -7.61
CA ALA A 51 -23.32 -12.89 -6.67
C ALA A 51 -22.95 -12.68 -5.19
N PRO A 52 -21.91 -13.34 -4.63
CA PRO A 52 -21.54 -13.14 -3.22
C PRO A 52 -21.04 -11.72 -2.94
N PHE A 53 -20.23 -11.16 -3.86
CA PHE A 53 -19.75 -9.78 -3.76
C PHE A 53 -20.90 -8.77 -3.80
N TYR A 54 -21.93 -8.99 -4.61
CA TYR A 54 -23.13 -8.13 -4.63
C TYR A 54 -23.87 -8.15 -3.28
N GLU A 55 -24.00 -9.31 -2.64
CA GLU A 55 -24.60 -9.41 -1.29
C GLU A 55 -23.78 -8.64 -0.25
N GLU A 56 -22.45 -8.74 -0.29
CA GLU A 56 -21.56 -7.98 0.59
C GLU A 56 -21.65 -6.47 0.35
N VAL A 57 -21.61 -6.03 -0.91
CA VAL A 57 -21.74 -4.62 -1.27
C VAL A 57 -23.07 -4.06 -0.79
N CYS A 58 -24.17 -4.79 -0.97
CA CYS A 58 -25.48 -4.35 -0.51
C CYS A 58 -25.55 -4.24 1.02
N LYS A 59 -24.90 -5.16 1.76
CA LYS A 59 -24.77 -5.09 3.22
C LYS A 59 -23.95 -3.87 3.65
N ASP A 60 -22.77 -3.69 3.07
CA ASP A 60 -21.82 -2.63 3.46
C ASP A 60 -22.34 -1.23 3.12
N LEU A 61 -22.93 -1.06 1.94
CA LEU A 61 -23.48 0.21 1.46
C LEU A 61 -24.94 0.43 1.86
N SER A 62 -25.56 -0.55 2.55
CA SER A 62 -26.98 -0.54 2.92
C SER A 62 -27.93 -0.33 1.72
N TRP A 63 -27.64 -0.96 0.58
CA TRP A 63 -28.47 -0.93 -0.62
C TRP A 63 -29.55 -2.02 -0.58
N SER A 64 -30.68 -1.78 -1.25
CA SER A 64 -31.72 -2.79 -1.45
C SER A 64 -31.22 -3.89 -2.38
N VAL A 65 -31.40 -5.15 -1.96
CA VAL A 65 -31.00 -6.32 -2.75
C VAL A 65 -32.07 -6.64 -3.78
N ASP A 66 -31.69 -6.69 -5.05
CA ASP A 66 -32.57 -7.14 -6.13
C ASP A 66 -32.57 -8.69 -6.17
N GLU A 67 -33.56 -9.31 -5.53
CA GLU A 67 -33.66 -10.78 -5.40
C GLU A 67 -33.72 -11.51 -6.76
N THR A 68 -34.36 -10.90 -7.77
CA THR A 68 -34.47 -11.45 -9.12
C THR A 68 -33.12 -11.48 -9.84
N LEU A 69 -32.31 -10.44 -9.67
CA LEU A 69 -30.97 -10.33 -10.25
C LEU A 69 -30.03 -11.35 -9.61
N LEU A 70 -30.09 -11.45 -8.28
CA LEU A 70 -29.27 -12.35 -7.48
C LEU A 70 -29.58 -13.82 -7.79
N ALA A 71 -30.85 -14.20 -7.94
CA ALA A 71 -31.24 -15.55 -8.35
C ALA A 71 -30.72 -15.90 -9.76
N ALA A 72 -30.80 -14.95 -10.70
CA ALA A 72 -30.28 -15.14 -12.05
C ALA A 72 -28.75 -15.31 -12.07
N MET A 73 -28.02 -14.54 -11.26
CA MET A 73 -26.55 -14.66 -11.13
C MET A 73 -26.15 -16.00 -10.50
N LYS A 74 -26.83 -16.42 -9.41
CA LYS A 74 -26.56 -17.72 -8.76
C LYS A 74 -26.82 -18.90 -9.70
N ALA A 75 -27.87 -18.83 -10.52
CA ALA A 75 -28.17 -19.85 -11.52
C ALA A 75 -27.05 -19.97 -12.57
N LYS A 76 -26.59 -18.84 -13.11
CA LYS A 76 -25.46 -18.81 -14.07
C LYS A 76 -24.16 -19.32 -13.45
N ASN A 77 -23.86 -18.97 -12.20
CA ASN A 77 -22.66 -19.44 -11.51
C ASN A 77 -22.70 -20.96 -11.28
N MET A 78 -23.86 -21.51 -10.89
CA MET A 78 -24.03 -22.97 -10.77
C MET A 78 -23.89 -23.67 -12.13
N GLU A 79 -24.39 -23.09 -13.22
CA GLU A 79 -24.22 -23.65 -14.56
C GLU A 79 -22.76 -23.64 -15.00
N GLN A 80 -22.03 -22.55 -14.72
CA GLN A 80 -20.59 -22.45 -15.02
C GLN A 80 -19.76 -23.44 -14.18
N LEU A 81 -20.05 -23.57 -12.89
CA LEU A 81 -19.38 -24.55 -12.03
C LEU A 81 -19.59 -25.98 -12.52
N LYS A 82 -20.83 -26.34 -12.91
CA LYS A 82 -21.12 -27.65 -13.49
C LYS A 82 -20.31 -27.90 -14.77
N LYS A 83 -20.27 -26.94 -15.69
CA LYS A 83 -19.45 -27.06 -16.91
C LYS A 83 -17.97 -27.26 -16.60
N LEU A 84 -17.44 -26.54 -15.60
CA LEU A 84 -16.04 -26.68 -15.19
C LEU A 84 -15.77 -28.04 -14.54
N ASP A 85 -16.69 -28.54 -13.71
CA ASP A 85 -16.61 -29.88 -13.12
C ASP A 85 -16.65 -30.97 -14.19
N ASP A 86 -17.57 -30.85 -15.16
CA ASP A 86 -17.66 -31.77 -16.31
C ASP A 86 -16.37 -31.77 -17.13
N THR A 87 -15.76 -30.59 -17.37
CA THR A 87 -14.47 -30.51 -18.08
C THR A 87 -13.30 -31.11 -17.30
N ILE A 88 -13.33 -31.05 -15.98
CA ILE A 88 -12.32 -31.71 -15.14
C ILE A 88 -12.50 -33.22 -15.20
N GLU A 89 -13.73 -33.72 -15.08
CA GLU A 89 -14.02 -35.15 -15.20
C GLU A 89 -13.63 -35.70 -16.56
N ASP A 90 -13.92 -34.98 -17.65
CA ASP A 90 -13.52 -35.37 -18.99
C ASP A 90 -12.00 -35.34 -19.17
N ALA A 91 -11.31 -34.36 -18.57
CA ALA A 91 -9.86 -34.28 -18.60
C ALA A 91 -9.19 -35.41 -17.80
N GLU A 92 -9.73 -35.77 -16.64
CA GLU A 92 -9.21 -36.88 -15.82
C GLU A 92 -9.40 -38.24 -16.50
N LYS A 93 -10.52 -38.41 -17.24
CA LYS A 93 -10.85 -39.68 -17.90
C LYS A 93 -10.14 -39.86 -19.24
N ASN A 94 -9.94 -38.78 -20.01
CA ASN A 94 -9.54 -38.87 -21.42
C ASN A 94 -8.21 -38.18 -21.77
N LEU A 95 -7.69 -37.31 -20.91
CA LEU A 95 -6.60 -36.38 -21.23
C LEU A 95 -5.39 -36.55 -20.28
N GLY A 96 -4.31 -35.82 -20.54
CA GLY A 96 -3.07 -35.89 -19.76
C GLY A 96 -3.06 -34.97 -18.53
N GLU A 97 -2.05 -35.12 -17.66
CA GLU A 97 -1.87 -34.31 -16.45
C GLU A 97 -1.84 -32.79 -16.72
N MET A 98 -1.38 -32.37 -17.91
CA MET A 98 -1.33 -30.96 -18.30
C MET A 98 -2.73 -30.34 -18.49
N GLU A 99 -3.65 -31.08 -19.10
CA GLU A 99 -5.02 -30.62 -19.37
C GLU A 99 -5.88 -30.65 -18.10
N VAL A 100 -5.67 -31.65 -17.23
CA VAL A 100 -6.26 -31.69 -15.89
C VAL A 100 -5.81 -30.48 -15.06
N ARG A 101 -4.53 -30.10 -15.17
CA ARG A 101 -4.00 -28.91 -14.48
C ARG A 101 -4.63 -27.62 -15.01
N GLU A 102 -4.81 -27.49 -16.32
CA GLU A 102 -5.43 -26.31 -16.93
C GLU A 102 -6.92 -26.19 -16.57
N ALA A 103 -7.66 -27.31 -16.57
CA ALA A 103 -9.07 -27.35 -16.16
C ALA A 103 -9.24 -26.96 -14.67
N ASN A 104 -8.36 -27.47 -13.79
CA ASN A 104 -8.35 -27.08 -12.38
C ASN A 104 -7.95 -25.61 -12.18
N LEU A 105 -7.05 -25.07 -13.01
CA LEU A 105 -6.66 -23.66 -12.96
C LEU A 105 -7.85 -22.75 -13.32
N LYS A 106 -8.58 -23.06 -14.40
CA LYS A 106 -9.80 -22.32 -14.80
C LYS A 106 -10.89 -22.35 -13.73
N LYS A 107 -11.07 -23.51 -13.08
CA LYS A 107 -11.98 -23.62 -11.93
C LYS A 107 -11.52 -22.79 -10.75
N SER A 108 -10.21 -22.78 -10.46
CA SER A 108 -9.65 -21.95 -9.40
C SER A 108 -9.81 -20.45 -9.68
N GLU A 109 -9.61 -20.00 -10.93
CA GLU A 109 -9.83 -18.61 -11.33
C GLU A 109 -11.29 -18.18 -11.14
N HIS A 110 -12.22 -19.03 -11.56
CA HIS A 110 -13.66 -18.80 -11.36
C HIS A 110 -14.04 -18.74 -9.88
N LEU A 111 -13.51 -19.64 -9.06
CA LEU A 111 -13.75 -19.65 -7.61
C LEU A 111 -13.13 -18.43 -6.91
N CYS A 112 -11.92 -18.02 -7.27
CA CYS A 112 -11.27 -16.81 -6.73
C CYS A 112 -12.10 -15.53 -7.02
N ARG A 113 -12.88 -15.53 -8.10
CA ARG A 113 -13.78 -14.43 -8.44
C ARG A 113 -15.05 -14.41 -7.58
N ILE A 114 -15.46 -15.56 -7.03
CA ILE A 114 -16.75 -15.74 -6.35
C ILE A 114 -16.58 -15.82 -4.83
N ASP A 115 -15.53 -16.45 -4.32
CA ASP A 115 -15.39 -16.79 -2.89
C ASP A 115 -13.99 -16.47 -2.32
N HIS A 116 -13.98 -15.75 -1.21
CA HIS A 116 -12.77 -15.27 -0.53
C HIS A 116 -12.15 -16.32 0.40
N ASP A 117 -12.94 -17.27 0.92
CA ASP A 117 -12.48 -18.25 1.91
C ASP A 117 -11.50 -19.27 1.32
N HIS A 118 -11.68 -19.62 0.04
CA HIS A 118 -10.79 -20.53 -0.67
C HIS A 118 -9.45 -19.90 -1.02
N VAL A 119 -9.39 -18.57 -1.19
CA VAL A 119 -8.19 -17.82 -1.56
C VAL A 119 -7.14 -17.85 -0.44
N THR A 120 -7.55 -17.64 0.82
CA THR A 120 -6.63 -17.57 1.97
C THR A 120 -5.83 -18.86 2.19
N ARG A 121 -6.47 -20.03 2.02
CA ARG A 121 -5.83 -21.35 2.16
C ARG A 121 -4.88 -21.68 1.02
N ASN A 122 -5.11 -21.12 -0.17
CA ASN A 122 -4.32 -21.37 -1.36
C ASN A 122 -3.10 -20.45 -1.46
N ILE A 123 -3.11 -19.27 -0.83
CA ILE A 123 -1.95 -18.36 -0.78
C ILE A 123 -0.74 -19.00 -0.08
N GLU A 124 -0.96 -19.73 1.01
CA GLU A 124 0.14 -20.41 1.73
C GLU A 124 0.76 -21.53 0.90
N LYS A 125 -0.07 -22.31 0.19
CA LYS A 125 0.40 -23.36 -0.73
C LYS A 125 1.07 -22.78 -1.98
N ALA A 126 0.60 -21.64 -2.48
CA ALA A 126 1.23 -20.95 -3.60
C ALA A 126 2.64 -20.47 -3.26
N LYS A 127 2.88 -20.03 -2.01
CA LYS A 127 4.22 -19.64 -1.55
C LYS A 127 5.22 -20.80 -1.63
N SER A 128 4.86 -21.98 -1.12
CA SER A 128 5.74 -23.15 -1.19
C SER A 128 6.01 -23.60 -2.63
N LEU A 129 4.97 -23.57 -3.48
CA LEU A 129 5.10 -23.97 -4.89
C LEU A 129 5.95 -22.99 -5.72
N ILE A 130 5.93 -21.69 -5.40
CA ILE A 130 6.76 -20.69 -6.08
C ILE A 130 8.23 -20.81 -5.65
N GLU A 131 8.50 -21.22 -4.40
CA GLU A 131 9.86 -21.51 -3.95
C GLU A 131 10.44 -22.77 -4.62
N GLU A 132 9.61 -23.78 -4.87
CA GLU A 132 10.00 -25.01 -5.59
C GLU A 132 10.11 -24.80 -7.12
N GLY A 133 9.26 -23.94 -7.68
CA GLY A 133 9.09 -23.78 -9.12
C GLY A 133 10.19 -23.01 -9.86
N GLY A 134 11.10 -22.31 -9.17
CA GLY A 134 12.25 -21.62 -9.79
C GLY A 134 11.94 -20.49 -10.79
N ASP A 135 10.68 -20.28 -11.16
CA ASP A 135 10.23 -19.28 -12.13
C ASP A 135 10.45 -17.86 -11.62
N TRP A 136 11.36 -17.13 -12.27
CA TRP A 136 11.78 -15.80 -11.84
C TRP A 136 10.65 -14.75 -11.92
N ASP A 137 9.83 -14.78 -12.98
CA ASP A 137 8.69 -13.85 -13.14
C ASP A 137 7.63 -14.05 -12.04
N ARG A 138 7.26 -15.30 -11.73
CA ARG A 138 6.31 -15.62 -10.65
C ARG A 138 6.82 -15.17 -9.29
N ARG A 139 8.12 -15.26 -9.04
CA ARG A 139 8.75 -14.76 -7.82
C ARG A 139 8.63 -13.24 -7.70
N ASN A 140 8.74 -12.50 -8.81
CA ASN A 140 8.56 -11.05 -8.80
C ASN A 140 7.11 -10.64 -8.58
N ARG A 141 6.14 -11.30 -9.23
CA ARG A 141 4.72 -11.08 -8.95
C ARG A 141 4.38 -11.33 -7.49
N LEU A 142 4.89 -12.43 -6.92
CA LEU A 142 4.74 -12.73 -5.49
C LEU A 142 5.34 -11.64 -4.59
N LYS A 143 6.47 -11.03 -4.93
CA LYS A 143 7.01 -9.88 -4.19
C LYS A 143 6.08 -8.67 -4.26
N VAL A 144 5.43 -8.41 -5.40
CA VAL A 144 4.44 -7.31 -5.52
C VAL A 144 3.20 -7.60 -4.65
N TYR A 145 2.71 -8.84 -4.66
CA TYR A 145 1.61 -9.28 -3.78
C TYR A 145 1.98 -9.17 -2.28
N GLN A 146 3.19 -9.57 -1.91
CA GLN A 146 3.67 -9.40 -0.53
C GLN A 146 3.85 -7.93 -0.17
N GLY A 147 4.40 -7.12 -1.07
CA GLY A 147 4.57 -5.69 -0.87
C GLY A 147 3.24 -4.97 -0.65
N THR A 148 2.21 -5.28 -1.46
CA THR A 148 0.86 -4.73 -1.28
C THR A 148 0.23 -5.15 0.05
N TYR A 149 0.41 -6.41 0.47
CA TYR A 149 -0.01 -6.85 1.80
C TYR A 149 0.73 -6.12 2.94
N CYS A 150 2.05 -5.92 2.80
CA CYS A 150 2.84 -5.18 3.79
C CYS A 150 2.37 -3.72 3.96
N ILE A 151 1.88 -3.07 2.90
CA ILE A 151 1.23 -1.75 2.99
C ILE A 151 0.00 -1.82 3.90
N ALA A 152 -0.85 -2.83 3.72
CA ALA A 152 -2.06 -3.01 4.53
C ALA A 152 -1.75 -3.24 6.02
N VAL A 153 -0.66 -3.95 6.33
CA VAL A 153 -0.19 -4.23 7.71
C VAL A 153 0.66 -3.08 8.30
N ARG A 154 0.95 -2.02 7.53
CA ARG A 154 1.79 -0.87 7.90
C ARG A 154 3.29 -1.19 8.03
N ASP A 155 3.78 -2.23 7.36
CA ASP A 155 5.22 -2.47 7.21
C ASP A 155 5.74 -1.83 5.93
N PHE A 156 6.04 -0.54 6.00
CA PHE A 156 6.52 0.21 4.84
C PHE A 156 7.97 -0.11 4.49
N LYS A 157 8.77 -0.64 5.42
CA LYS A 157 10.20 -0.90 5.20
C LYS A 157 10.38 -2.10 4.28
N GLU A 158 9.70 -3.19 4.61
CA GLU A 158 9.70 -4.38 3.74
C GLU A 158 9.01 -4.10 2.41
N ALA A 159 7.87 -3.39 2.43
CA ALA A 159 7.16 -3.02 1.20
C ALA A 159 8.03 -2.21 0.23
N ALA A 160 8.77 -1.21 0.72
CA ALA A 160 9.66 -0.40 -0.11
C ALA A 160 10.77 -1.24 -0.76
N ASN A 161 11.34 -2.20 -0.03
CA ASN A 161 12.37 -3.09 -0.58
C ASN A 161 11.80 -4.01 -1.67
N PHE A 162 10.65 -4.64 -1.43
CA PHE A 162 10.02 -5.51 -2.44
C PHE A 162 9.63 -4.75 -3.70
N PHE A 163 9.11 -3.53 -3.56
CA PHE A 163 8.75 -2.71 -4.71
C PHE A 163 9.98 -2.22 -5.48
N LEU A 164 11.00 -1.70 -4.81
CA LEU A 164 12.24 -1.26 -5.46
C LEU A 164 12.99 -2.38 -6.22
N ASP A 165 12.79 -3.63 -5.85
CA ASP A 165 13.37 -4.78 -6.54
C ASP A 165 12.55 -5.23 -7.74
N THR A 166 11.27 -4.85 -7.82
CA THR A 166 10.34 -5.30 -8.86
C THR A 166 10.05 -4.24 -9.92
N ILE A 167 10.48 -2.97 -9.75
CA ILE A 167 10.27 -1.87 -10.72
C ILE A 167 10.69 -2.24 -12.15
N SER A 168 11.89 -2.78 -12.32
CA SER A 168 12.47 -3.04 -13.64
C SER A 168 11.86 -4.21 -14.39
N THR A 169 11.05 -5.01 -13.71
CA THR A 169 10.43 -6.23 -14.27
C THR A 169 9.00 -6.36 -13.78
N PHE A 170 8.30 -5.24 -13.77
CA PHE A 170 6.91 -5.19 -13.36
C PHE A 170 6.02 -5.79 -14.46
N THR A 171 5.34 -6.89 -14.12
CA THR A 171 4.42 -7.61 -15.01
C THR A 171 3.02 -7.76 -14.38
N SER A 172 2.78 -7.14 -13.23
CA SER A 172 1.57 -7.32 -12.41
C SER A 172 0.49 -6.28 -12.69
N TYR A 173 0.06 -6.16 -13.96
CA TYR A 173 -1.04 -5.27 -14.38
C TYR A 173 -2.40 -5.65 -13.79
N GLU A 174 -2.50 -6.87 -13.23
CA GLU A 174 -3.64 -7.34 -12.45
C GLU A 174 -3.93 -6.46 -11.23
N LEU A 175 -2.86 -6.00 -10.56
CA LEU A 175 -2.96 -5.28 -9.30
C LEU A 175 -3.15 -3.77 -9.51
N MET A 176 -2.32 -3.18 -10.36
CA MET A 176 -2.27 -1.75 -10.59
C MET A 176 -1.56 -1.42 -11.89
N ASP A 177 -1.89 -0.28 -12.48
CA ASP A 177 -1.15 0.28 -13.60
C ASP A 177 0.29 0.63 -13.18
N TYR A 178 1.23 0.55 -14.13
CA TYR A 178 2.64 0.83 -13.91
C TYR A 178 2.88 2.25 -13.35
N ASN A 179 2.12 3.24 -13.83
CA ASN A 179 2.21 4.61 -13.29
C ASN A 179 1.82 4.68 -11.80
N THR A 180 0.79 3.92 -11.42
CA THR A 180 0.31 3.85 -10.04
C THR A 180 1.29 3.07 -9.16
N PHE A 181 1.90 2.01 -9.70
CA PHE A 181 2.94 1.25 -9.04
C PHE A 181 4.17 2.10 -8.72
N VAL A 182 4.67 2.86 -9.71
CA VAL A 182 5.81 3.76 -9.51
C VAL A 182 5.47 4.83 -8.47
N ARG A 183 4.25 5.39 -8.49
CA ARG A 183 3.79 6.36 -7.49
C ARG A 183 3.84 5.79 -6.06
N TYR A 184 3.30 4.60 -5.84
CA TYR A 184 3.36 3.93 -4.52
C TYR A 184 4.80 3.64 -4.10
N THR A 185 5.63 3.20 -5.05
CA THR A 185 7.03 2.89 -4.77
C THR A 185 7.79 4.13 -4.30
N VAL A 186 7.57 5.28 -4.92
CA VAL A 186 8.15 6.57 -4.50
C VAL A 186 7.67 6.93 -3.09
N TYR A 187 6.35 6.87 -2.83
CA TYR A 187 5.79 7.23 -1.52
C TYR A 187 6.31 6.36 -0.37
N LEU A 188 6.41 5.05 -0.57
CA LEU A 188 6.93 4.12 0.42
C LEU A 188 8.42 4.31 0.63
N SER A 189 9.16 4.53 -0.46
CA SER A 189 10.60 4.72 -0.39
C SER A 189 10.98 6.02 0.34
N MET A 190 10.17 7.08 0.23
CA MET A 190 10.38 8.34 0.97
C MET A 190 10.26 8.17 2.49
N ILE A 191 9.42 7.25 2.98
CA ILE A 191 9.30 6.97 4.42
C ILE A 191 10.40 6.02 4.91
N SER A 192 10.68 4.98 4.12
CA SER A 192 11.46 3.85 4.61
C SER A 192 12.96 4.03 4.48
N LEU A 193 13.41 4.73 3.44
CA LEU A 193 14.83 4.82 3.13
C LEU A 193 15.45 6.11 3.69
N PRO A 194 16.67 6.02 4.25
CA PRO A 194 17.43 7.21 4.58
C PRO A 194 17.85 7.98 3.31
N ARG A 195 18.13 9.28 3.46
CA ARG A 195 18.43 10.20 2.35
C ARG A 195 19.52 9.71 1.38
N ASN A 196 20.55 9.04 1.90
CA ASN A 196 21.64 8.51 1.10
C ASN A 196 21.16 7.40 0.16
N GLU A 197 20.41 6.44 0.69
CA GLU A 197 19.85 5.34 -0.10
C GLU A 197 18.78 5.82 -1.07
N LEU A 198 18.00 6.83 -0.70
CA LEU A 198 17.01 7.44 -1.58
C LEU A 198 17.68 8.07 -2.81
N ARG A 199 18.81 8.78 -2.62
CA ARG A 199 19.62 9.33 -3.72
C ARG A 199 20.11 8.23 -4.66
N ASP A 200 20.67 7.16 -4.10
CA ASP A 200 21.28 6.13 -4.90
C ASP A 200 20.22 5.25 -5.60
N LYS A 201 19.19 4.81 -4.88
CA LYS A 201 18.15 3.93 -5.43
C LYS A 201 17.18 4.67 -6.36
N ILE A 202 16.66 5.83 -5.99
CA ILE A 202 15.61 6.51 -6.77
C ILE A 202 16.17 7.54 -7.74
N ILE A 203 17.13 8.37 -7.31
CA ILE A 203 17.59 9.52 -8.10
C ILE A 203 18.69 9.14 -9.11
N LYS A 204 19.53 8.14 -8.80
CA LYS A 204 20.74 7.84 -9.60
C LYS A 204 20.76 6.47 -10.30
N ILE A 205 20.59 5.36 -9.56
CA ILE A 205 21.06 4.03 -9.99
C ILE A 205 19.92 3.13 -10.51
N LYS A 206 18.74 3.13 -9.88
CA LYS A 206 17.53 2.46 -10.41
C LYS A 206 16.52 3.47 -10.97
N GLY A 207 16.97 4.70 -11.17
CA GLY A 207 16.11 5.85 -11.44
C GLY A 207 15.77 6.10 -12.90
N SER A 208 16.37 5.43 -13.90
CA SER A 208 16.06 5.78 -15.30
C SER A 208 14.58 5.55 -15.62
N GLU A 209 14.06 4.38 -15.28
CA GLU A 209 12.65 4.01 -15.46
C GLU A 209 11.72 4.87 -14.58
N ILE A 210 12.11 5.07 -13.31
CA ILE A 210 11.34 5.89 -12.38
C ILE A 210 11.29 7.34 -12.87
N LEU A 211 12.41 7.91 -13.32
CA LEU A 211 12.49 9.28 -13.81
C LEU A 211 11.66 9.46 -15.08
N GLU A 212 11.71 8.51 -16.01
CA GLU A 212 10.87 8.53 -17.22
C GLU A 212 9.37 8.58 -16.87
N VAL A 213 8.91 7.76 -15.93
CA VAL A 213 7.51 7.79 -15.47
C VAL A 213 7.20 9.04 -14.64
N LEU A 214 8.14 9.54 -13.84
CA LEU A 214 8.00 10.79 -13.09
C LEU A 214 7.92 12.02 -14.00
N HIS A 215 8.47 11.97 -15.21
CA HIS A 215 8.27 13.03 -16.20
C HIS A 215 6.81 13.12 -16.67
N SER A 216 6.10 11.99 -16.71
CA SER A 216 4.67 11.94 -17.04
C SER A 216 3.78 12.39 -15.88
N ASN A 217 4.25 12.24 -14.63
CA ASN A 217 3.52 12.61 -13.41
C ASN A 217 4.28 13.71 -12.61
N PRO A 218 4.10 15.00 -12.94
CA PRO A 218 4.83 16.10 -12.31
C PRO A 218 4.58 16.21 -10.79
N ASP A 219 3.37 15.87 -10.32
CA ASP A 219 3.01 15.98 -8.90
C ASP A 219 3.93 15.14 -7.99
N VAL A 220 4.23 13.91 -8.40
CA VAL A 220 5.08 12.98 -7.65
C VAL A 220 6.54 13.41 -7.72
N LYS A 221 6.94 13.93 -8.88
CA LYS A 221 8.28 14.44 -9.13
C LYS A 221 8.57 15.64 -8.23
N ASP A 222 7.70 16.64 -8.23
CA ASP A 222 7.85 17.85 -7.43
C ASP A 222 7.81 17.54 -5.93
N TYR A 223 6.99 16.57 -5.51
CA TYR A 223 6.99 16.08 -4.12
C TYR A 223 8.32 15.43 -3.72
N LEU A 224 8.90 14.58 -4.56
CA LEU A 224 10.19 13.94 -4.29
C LEU A 224 11.35 14.94 -4.27
N PHE A 225 11.43 15.80 -5.29
CA PHE A 225 12.52 16.76 -5.45
C PHE A 225 12.45 17.90 -4.43
N SER A 226 11.25 18.35 -4.03
CA SER A 226 11.12 19.38 -2.98
C SER A 226 11.73 18.94 -1.65
N LEU A 227 11.50 17.68 -1.24
CA LEU A 227 12.14 17.12 -0.03
C LEU A 227 13.66 16.98 -0.21
N TYR A 228 14.11 16.48 -1.36
CA TYR A 228 15.54 16.23 -1.60
C TYR A 228 16.36 17.52 -1.71
N ASN A 229 15.83 18.54 -2.39
CA ASN A 229 16.43 19.86 -2.60
C ASN A 229 16.27 20.79 -1.39
N CYS A 230 15.62 20.33 -0.30
CA CYS A 230 15.34 21.10 0.90
C CYS A 230 14.43 22.34 0.67
N GLN A 231 13.48 22.26 -0.26
CA GLN A 231 12.47 23.29 -0.52
C GLN A 231 11.19 22.96 0.28
N TYR A 232 11.19 23.31 1.57
CA TYR A 232 10.17 22.83 2.50
C TYR A 232 8.77 23.48 2.31
N ALA A 233 8.72 24.74 1.88
CA ALA A 233 7.46 25.42 1.61
C ALA A 233 6.63 24.74 0.51
N ASP A 234 7.28 24.34 -0.59
CA ASP A 234 6.60 23.64 -1.68
C ASP A 234 6.33 22.17 -1.32
N PHE A 235 7.20 21.55 -0.52
CA PHE A 235 6.96 20.22 0.04
C PHE A 235 5.65 20.16 0.84
N PHE A 236 5.32 21.17 1.66
CA PHE A 236 4.07 21.19 2.44
C PHE A 236 2.82 21.33 1.56
N LYS A 237 2.89 22.12 0.48
CA LYS A 237 1.80 22.22 -0.50
C LYS A 237 1.58 20.87 -1.19
N ASN A 238 2.67 20.25 -1.66
CA ASN A 238 2.61 18.96 -2.33
C ASN A 238 2.14 17.85 -1.37
N LEU A 239 2.55 17.89 -0.10
CA LEU A 239 2.10 16.95 0.93
C LEU A 239 0.58 17.03 1.15
N ALA A 240 -0.01 18.24 1.13
CA ALA A 240 -1.46 18.40 1.23
C ALA A 240 -2.21 17.80 0.03
N HIS A 241 -1.67 17.94 -1.18
CA HIS A 241 -2.21 17.29 -2.37
C HIS A 241 -2.12 15.76 -2.27
N VAL A 242 -0.98 15.23 -1.84
CA VAL A 242 -0.78 13.78 -1.63
C VAL A 242 -1.71 13.25 -0.54
N GLU A 243 -1.92 13.98 0.57
CA GLU A 243 -2.87 13.59 1.61
C GLU A 243 -4.30 13.43 1.07
N GLY A 244 -4.73 14.34 0.19
CA GLY A 244 -6.03 14.25 -0.48
C GLY A 244 -6.18 13.00 -1.36
N LEU A 245 -5.10 12.62 -2.07
CA LEU A 245 -5.06 11.39 -2.88
C LEU A 245 -5.10 10.13 -2.00
N LEU A 246 -4.23 10.07 -0.99
CA LEU A 246 -4.15 8.92 -0.08
C LEU A 246 -5.44 8.68 0.72
N ARG A 247 -6.24 9.73 0.95
CA ARG A 247 -7.56 9.62 1.58
C ARG A 247 -8.60 8.95 0.68
N ARG A 248 -8.41 8.99 -0.64
CA ARG A 248 -9.32 8.36 -1.62
C ARG A 248 -8.91 6.92 -1.93
N ASP A 249 -7.65 6.54 -1.70
CA ASP A 249 -7.14 5.21 -2.00
C ASP A 249 -7.52 4.18 -0.93
N TYR A 250 -8.07 3.03 -1.34
CA TYR A 250 -8.55 2.00 -0.42
C TYR A 250 -7.44 1.37 0.43
N LEU A 251 -6.24 1.18 -0.13
CA LEU A 251 -5.12 0.51 0.53
C LEU A 251 -4.52 1.34 1.67
N ILE A 252 -4.36 2.64 1.44
CA ILE A 252 -3.64 3.54 2.36
C ILE A 252 -4.61 4.33 3.25
N PHE A 253 -5.91 4.34 2.97
CA PHE A 253 -6.90 5.05 3.77
C PHE A 253 -6.89 4.75 5.29
N PRO A 254 -6.61 3.53 5.79
CA PRO A 254 -6.47 3.35 7.24
C PRO A 254 -5.23 4.04 7.83
N HIS A 255 -4.21 4.26 6.99
CA HIS A 255 -2.86 4.65 7.40
C HIS A 255 -2.44 6.06 6.92
N TYR A 256 -3.28 6.80 6.19
CA TYR A 256 -2.91 8.12 5.64
C TYR A 256 -2.44 9.12 6.71
N ARG A 257 -3.09 9.15 7.88
CA ARG A 257 -2.69 10.04 9.00
C ARG A 257 -1.29 9.69 9.53
N TYR A 258 -0.96 8.40 9.53
CA TYR A 258 0.37 7.94 9.90
C TYR A 258 1.39 8.40 8.86
N TYR A 259 1.09 8.23 7.56
CA TYR A 259 1.96 8.67 6.46
C TYR A 259 2.32 10.16 6.58
N VAL A 260 1.31 11.03 6.67
CA VAL A 260 1.50 12.49 6.77
C VAL A 260 2.32 12.86 8.01
N ARG A 261 2.03 12.23 9.15
CA ARG A 261 2.75 12.48 10.40
C ARG A 261 4.23 12.11 10.31
N GLU A 262 4.55 10.94 9.75
CA GLU A 262 5.94 10.52 9.58
C GLU A 262 6.69 11.41 8.57
N MET A 263 6.05 11.82 7.48
CA MET A 263 6.64 12.74 6.51
C MET A 263 6.97 14.11 7.13
N ARG A 264 6.10 14.65 8.00
CA ARG A 264 6.39 15.88 8.75
C ARG A 264 7.60 15.72 9.67
N ILE A 265 7.67 14.62 10.41
CA ILE A 265 8.81 14.32 11.29
C ILE A 265 10.10 14.25 10.46
N LEU A 266 10.09 13.55 9.32
CA LEU A 266 11.25 13.43 8.43
C LEU A 266 11.74 14.80 7.94
N ALA A 267 10.83 15.64 7.45
CA ALA A 267 11.17 16.99 6.99
C ALA A 267 11.78 17.85 8.12
N TYR A 268 11.22 17.78 9.33
CA TYR A 268 11.77 18.46 10.51
C TYR A 268 13.13 17.90 10.92
N THR A 269 13.30 16.57 10.98
CA THR A 269 14.59 15.97 11.31
C THR A 269 15.67 16.39 10.31
N GLN A 270 15.36 16.45 9.02
CA GLN A 270 16.29 16.84 7.97
C GLN A 270 16.80 18.27 8.15
N LEU A 271 15.93 19.22 8.50
CA LEU A 271 16.36 20.60 8.78
C LEU A 271 17.12 20.71 10.11
N LEU A 272 16.67 20.00 11.15
CA LEU A 272 17.30 20.04 12.46
C LEU A 272 18.68 19.36 12.48
N GLU A 273 18.94 18.39 11.61
CA GLU A 273 20.20 17.65 11.58
C GLU A 273 21.39 18.53 11.16
N SER A 274 21.15 19.50 10.26
CA SER A 274 22.17 20.42 9.74
C SER A 274 22.56 21.53 10.72
N TYR A 275 21.71 21.87 11.69
CA TYR A 275 21.91 23.00 12.59
C TYR A 275 21.93 22.57 14.06
N ARG A 276 22.86 23.15 14.84
CA ARG A 276 22.89 22.96 16.30
C ARG A 276 21.83 23.79 17.01
N SER A 277 21.61 25.01 16.53
CA SER A 277 20.57 25.92 17.00
C SER A 277 20.00 26.69 15.81
N LEU A 278 18.70 26.98 15.86
CA LEU A 278 17.96 27.70 14.83
C LEU A 278 16.87 28.54 15.49
N THR A 279 16.52 29.67 14.88
CA THR A 279 15.40 30.50 15.36
C THR A 279 14.07 29.93 14.85
N LEU A 280 13.02 30.04 15.68
CA LEU A 280 11.67 29.62 15.30
C LEU A 280 11.15 30.41 14.08
N GLN A 281 11.53 31.68 13.96
CA GLN A 281 11.19 32.54 12.83
C GLN A 281 11.74 32.00 11.51
N TYR A 282 13.03 31.63 11.48
CA TYR A 282 13.66 31.06 10.29
C TYR A 282 13.00 29.73 9.88
N MET A 283 12.69 28.89 10.87
CA MET A 283 11.99 27.64 10.62
C MET A 283 10.60 27.88 10.03
N ALA A 284 9.85 28.85 10.57
CA ALA A 284 8.53 29.24 10.07
C ALA A 284 8.58 29.71 8.61
N GLU A 285 9.55 30.56 8.27
CA GLU A 285 9.76 31.05 6.91
C GLU A 285 10.18 29.94 5.93
N ALA A 286 11.06 29.03 6.35
CA ALA A 286 11.52 27.91 5.52
C ALA A 286 10.39 26.94 5.15
N PHE A 287 9.49 26.65 6.10
CA PHE A 287 8.32 25.79 5.89
C PHE A 287 7.10 26.53 5.34
N GLY A 288 7.12 27.87 5.29
CA GLY A 288 6.00 28.69 4.81
C GLY A 288 4.77 28.65 5.73
N VAL A 289 4.97 28.50 7.05
CA VAL A 289 3.91 28.38 8.07
C VAL A 289 4.09 29.40 9.18
N THR A 290 3.11 29.54 10.07
CA THR A 290 3.21 30.46 11.21
C THR A 290 4.07 29.88 12.34
N VAL A 291 4.67 30.76 13.14
CA VAL A 291 5.48 30.37 14.31
C VAL A 291 4.65 29.57 15.32
N GLU A 292 3.39 29.95 15.54
CA GLU A 292 2.48 29.25 16.44
C GLU A 292 2.20 27.81 15.99
N TYR A 293 2.07 27.60 14.68
CA TYR A 293 1.85 26.28 14.10
C TYR A 293 3.06 25.36 14.36
N ILE A 294 4.28 25.86 14.12
CA ILE A 294 5.50 25.09 14.37
C ILE A 294 5.66 24.76 15.85
N ASP A 295 5.36 25.69 16.75
CA ASP A 295 5.47 25.45 18.19
C ASP A 295 4.52 24.33 18.65
N GLN A 296 3.29 24.30 18.13
CA GLN A 296 2.32 23.24 18.42
C GLN A 296 2.75 21.88 17.85
N GLU A 297 3.31 21.83 16.63
CA GLU A 297 3.77 20.58 16.04
C GLU A 297 5.04 20.04 16.73
N LEU A 298 6.03 20.89 16.95
CA LEU A 298 7.27 20.52 17.63
C LEU A 298 7.00 20.03 19.05
N SER A 299 6.18 20.74 19.82
CA SER A 299 5.85 20.32 21.19
C SER A 299 5.22 18.92 21.23
N ARG A 300 4.32 18.61 20.29
CA ARG A 300 3.72 17.27 20.17
C ARG A 300 4.74 16.19 19.83
N PHE A 301 5.66 16.46 18.90
CA PHE A 301 6.66 15.48 18.46
C PHE A 301 7.80 15.29 19.47
N ILE A 302 8.17 16.34 20.19
CA ILE A 302 9.14 16.28 21.30
C ILE A 302 8.53 15.50 22.46
N ALA A 303 7.26 15.76 22.82
CA ALA A 303 6.56 15.01 23.86
C ALA A 303 6.42 13.51 23.51
N ALA A 304 6.23 13.19 22.22
CA ALA A 304 6.23 11.81 21.73
C ALA A 304 7.63 11.17 21.66
N GLY A 305 8.71 11.94 21.88
CA GLY A 305 10.09 11.48 21.81
C GLY A 305 10.56 11.12 20.40
N ARG A 306 9.90 11.64 19.36
CA ARG A 306 10.23 11.39 17.94
C ARG A 306 11.23 12.42 17.40
N LEU A 307 11.21 13.63 17.95
CA LEU A 307 12.19 14.68 17.65
C LEU A 307 13.08 14.93 18.87
N HIS A 308 14.39 14.96 18.65
CA HIS A 308 15.38 15.21 19.69
C HIS A 308 15.83 16.68 19.68
N CYS A 309 14.89 17.58 19.96
CA CYS A 309 15.16 19.00 20.10
C CYS A 309 14.47 19.55 21.35
N LYS A 310 14.96 20.71 21.82
CA LYS A 310 14.37 21.50 22.88
C LYS A 310 13.98 22.85 22.30
N VAL A 311 12.78 23.32 22.63
CA VAL A 311 12.29 24.62 22.18
C VAL A 311 12.33 25.57 23.38
N ASP A 312 13.05 26.68 23.22
CA ASP A 312 12.98 27.82 24.13
C ASP A 312 12.08 28.90 23.50
N ARG A 313 10.87 29.03 24.06
CA ARG A 313 9.85 29.97 23.57
C ARG A 313 10.17 31.43 23.92
N VAL A 314 10.91 31.69 25.00
CA VAL A 314 11.27 33.07 25.40
C VAL A 314 12.44 33.55 24.55
N GLY A 315 13.44 32.70 24.34
CA GLY A 315 14.56 32.97 23.45
C GLY A 315 14.19 32.91 21.95
N GLY A 316 13.10 32.23 21.61
CA GLY A 316 12.69 32.01 20.21
C GLY A 316 13.63 31.06 19.45
N VAL A 317 14.34 30.18 20.16
CA VAL A 317 15.38 29.31 19.62
C VAL A 317 15.01 27.84 19.84
N VAL A 318 15.29 27.02 18.84
CA VAL A 318 15.25 25.56 18.91
C VAL A 318 16.68 25.05 18.98
N GLU A 319 17.00 24.35 20.05
CA GLU A 319 18.28 23.68 20.24
C GLU A 319 18.15 22.20 19.95
N THR A 320 19.05 21.66 19.13
CA THR A 320 19.06 20.24 18.81
C THR A 320 19.93 19.48 19.80
N ASN A 321 19.39 18.41 20.37
CA ASN A 321 20.14 17.53 21.24
C ASN A 321 20.46 16.28 20.44
N ARG A 322 21.74 15.96 20.28
CA ARG A 322 22.16 14.73 19.59
C ARG A 322 22.26 13.61 20.62
N PRO A 323 21.28 12.68 20.71
CA PRO A 323 21.42 11.56 21.63
C PRO A 323 22.55 10.65 21.14
N ASP A 324 23.41 10.22 22.06
CA ASP A 324 24.43 9.22 21.77
C ASP A 324 23.79 7.91 21.28
N SER A 325 24.38 7.30 20.25
CA SER A 325 23.92 6.02 19.67
C SER A 325 23.74 4.93 20.74
N LYS A 326 24.64 4.87 21.73
CA LYS A 326 24.55 3.92 22.85
C LYS A 326 23.32 4.14 23.73
N ASN A 327 22.95 5.40 24.00
CA ASN A 327 21.78 5.72 24.82
C ASN A 327 20.49 5.32 24.09
N TRP A 328 20.43 5.57 22.77
CA TRP A 328 19.30 5.12 21.95
C TRP A 328 19.18 3.59 21.92
N GLN A 329 20.28 2.87 21.70
CA GLN A 329 20.31 1.40 21.71
C GLN A 329 19.89 0.83 23.07
N TYR A 330 20.37 1.43 24.17
CA TYR A 330 20.00 1.02 25.52
C TYR A 330 18.49 1.19 25.78
N GLN A 331 17.92 2.35 25.43
CA GLN A 331 16.48 2.60 25.57
C GLN A 331 15.64 1.66 24.68
N ALA A 332 16.11 1.36 23.47
CA ALA A 332 15.45 0.42 22.58
C ALA A 332 15.45 -1.01 23.14
N MET A 333 16.60 -1.46 23.67
CA MET A 333 16.75 -2.77 24.30
C MET A 333 15.80 -2.93 25.50
N VAL A 334 15.71 -1.93 26.37
CA VAL A 334 14.81 -1.96 27.53
C VAL A 334 13.35 -2.08 27.08
N LYS A 335 12.92 -1.27 26.10
CA LYS A 335 11.55 -1.32 25.58
C LYS A 335 11.19 -2.67 24.95
N GLN A 336 12.09 -3.25 24.14
CA GLN A 336 11.87 -4.56 23.53
C GLN A 336 11.91 -5.68 24.59
N GLY A 337 12.80 -5.56 25.57
CA GLY A 337 12.90 -6.48 26.72
C GLY A 337 11.62 -6.52 27.53
N ASP A 338 11.04 -5.36 27.87
CA ASP A 338 9.78 -5.27 28.60
C ASP A 338 8.62 -5.92 27.84
N LEU A 339 8.54 -5.71 26.52
CA LEU A 339 7.52 -6.35 25.68
C LEU A 339 7.65 -7.88 25.70
N LEU A 340 8.88 -8.39 25.59
CA LEU A 340 9.17 -9.82 25.64
C LEU A 340 8.81 -10.41 27.00
N LEU A 341 9.26 -9.78 28.09
CA LEU A 341 8.96 -10.21 29.46
C LEU A 341 7.46 -10.28 29.72
N ASN A 342 6.70 -9.27 29.28
CA ASN A 342 5.24 -9.26 29.40
C ASN A 342 4.57 -10.41 28.63
N ARG A 343 5.06 -10.77 27.44
CA ARG A 343 4.55 -11.92 26.68
C ARG A 343 4.89 -13.24 27.38
N VAL A 344 6.13 -13.41 27.83
CA VAL A 344 6.58 -14.61 28.54
C VAL A 344 5.80 -14.80 29.85
N GLN A 345 5.55 -13.72 30.58
CA GLN A 345 4.76 -13.77 31.81
C GLN A 345 3.29 -14.15 31.56
N LYS A 346 2.69 -13.69 30.46
CA LYS A 346 1.34 -14.12 30.07
C LYS A 346 1.32 -15.60 29.69
N LEU A 347 2.30 -16.06 28.91
CA LEU A 347 2.43 -17.45 28.50
C LEU A 347 2.62 -18.39 29.70
N SER A 348 3.49 -18.03 30.65
CA SER A 348 3.74 -18.86 31.83
C SER A 348 2.50 -19.02 32.71
N ARG A 349 1.66 -17.98 32.82
CA ARG A 349 0.38 -18.07 33.53
C ARG A 349 -0.62 -19.00 32.85
N VAL A 350 -0.62 -19.07 31.52
CA VAL A 350 -1.52 -19.96 30.76
C VAL A 350 -1.04 -21.41 30.79
N ILE A 351 0.28 -21.63 30.78
CA ILE A 351 0.87 -22.99 30.78
C ILE A 351 0.83 -23.65 32.16
N ASN A 352 0.88 -22.85 33.25
CA ASN A 352 0.86 -23.35 34.62
C ASN A 352 -0.55 -23.62 35.18
N ILE A 353 -1.61 -23.33 34.42
CA ILE A 353 -3.00 -23.74 34.69
C ILE A 353 -3.27 -24.99 33.86
#